data_AF-A0A4U5JQX7-F1
#
_entry.id   AF-A0A4U5JQX7-F1
#
_cell.length_a   1.000
_cell.length_b   1.000
_cell.length_c   1.000
_cell.angle_alpha   90.00
_cell.angle_beta   90.00
_cell.angle_gamma   90.00
#
_symmetry.space_group_name_H-M   'P 1'
#
loop_
_entity.id
_entity.type
_entity.pdbx_description
1 polymer ?
#
loop_
_entity_poly.entity_id
_entity_poly.type
_entity_poly.pdbx_seq_one_letter_code
_entity_poly.pdbx_strand_id
1 'polypeptide(L)'
;MPRFDKLADDRAPRSQWPTAFGADLVLFEGWFLRTPPQSEAELGEPINALERDEDADGLWRRHCNDALGRDYPAIWEAIDRLLWLRGPGFDAVPEWRWQQEQSLQRSDPARTAMTRPQVERFVQHFERVSRQAWRTLPGIADWTVELDAQRRPTGFS
;
A
#
# COMPACT_ATOMS: atom_id res chain seq x y z
N MET A 1 -7.25 -19.72 0.50
CA MET A 1 -6.71 -18.36 0.72
C MET A 1 -5.20 -18.39 0.56
N PRO A 2 -4.58 -17.40 -0.12
CA PRO A 2 -3.13 -17.31 -0.24
C PRO A 2 -2.45 -17.41 1.13
N ARG A 3 -1.39 -18.24 1.21
CA ARG A 3 -0.56 -18.38 2.41
C ARG A 3 0.85 -17.95 2.06
N PHE A 4 1.45 -17.10 2.89
CA PHE A 4 2.84 -16.70 2.75
C PHE A 4 3.74 -17.64 3.54
N ASP A 5 4.81 -18.13 2.91
CA ASP A 5 5.87 -18.88 3.55
C ASP A 5 6.99 -17.92 3.95
N LYS A 6 7.15 -17.70 5.25
CA LYS A 6 8.15 -16.78 5.79
C LYS A 6 9.59 -17.21 5.51
N LEU A 7 9.86 -18.51 5.32
CA LEU A 7 11.21 -19.01 5.08
C LEU A 7 11.60 -18.85 3.61
N ALA A 8 10.65 -19.04 2.70
CA ALA A 8 10.86 -18.91 1.26
C ALA A 8 10.71 -17.47 0.74
N ASP A 9 10.18 -16.57 1.58
CA ASP A 9 9.83 -15.19 1.21
C ASP A 9 8.90 -15.11 -0.02
N ASP A 10 8.01 -16.10 -0.16
CA ASP A 10 7.06 -16.20 -1.27
C ASP A 10 5.76 -16.88 -0.79
N ARG A 11 4.76 -16.90 -1.66
CA ARG A 11 3.51 -17.64 -1.47
C ARG A 11 3.81 -19.14 -1.42
N ALA A 12 3.29 -19.80 -0.39
CA ALA A 12 3.24 -21.26 -0.34
C ALA A 12 2.51 -21.83 -1.58
N PRO A 13 2.81 -23.06 -1.99
CA PRO A 13 2.11 -23.72 -3.08
C PRO A 13 0.58 -23.69 -2.87
N ARG A 14 -0.19 -23.52 -3.95
CA ARG A 14 -1.66 -23.44 -3.90
C ARG A 14 -2.31 -24.62 -3.18
N SER A 15 -1.71 -25.80 -3.24
CA SER A 15 -2.18 -27.00 -2.53
C SER A 15 -2.13 -26.87 -1.00
N GLN A 16 -1.32 -25.96 -0.47
CA GLN A 16 -1.19 -25.68 0.96
C GLN A 16 -2.00 -24.46 1.41
N TRP A 17 -2.79 -23.88 0.51
CA TRP A 17 -3.63 -22.73 0.84
C TRP A 17 -4.80 -23.20 1.69
N PRO A 18 -4.98 -22.65 2.90
CA PRO A 18 -6.11 -23.01 3.74
C PRO A 18 -7.42 -22.60 3.06
N THR A 19 -8.46 -23.41 3.21
CA THR A 19 -9.83 -23.07 2.84
C THR A 19 -10.60 -22.63 4.08
N ALA A 20 -11.37 -21.55 3.97
CA ALA A 20 -12.29 -21.11 5.00
C ALA A 20 -13.72 -21.17 4.44
N PHE A 21 -14.67 -21.63 5.24
CA PHE A 21 -16.09 -21.74 4.88
C PHE A 21 -16.93 -21.17 6.02
N GLY A 22 -18.08 -20.58 5.69
CA GLY A 22 -19.04 -20.09 6.69
C GLY A 22 -18.53 -18.92 7.54
N ALA A 23 -17.65 -18.09 7.00
CA ALA A 23 -17.25 -16.85 7.67
C ALA A 23 -18.38 -15.81 7.57
N ASP A 24 -18.83 -15.29 8.70
CA ASP A 24 -19.80 -14.18 8.74
C ASP A 24 -19.16 -12.84 8.33
N LEU A 25 -17.84 -12.72 8.51
CA LEU A 25 -17.05 -11.53 8.17
C LEU A 25 -15.65 -11.94 7.70
N VAL A 26 -15.19 -11.33 6.61
CA VAL A 26 -13.81 -11.43 6.12
C VAL A 26 -13.18 -10.05 6.17
N LEU A 27 -12.08 -9.92 6.92
CA LEU A 27 -11.27 -8.71 6.88
C LEU A 27 -10.21 -8.86 5.78
N PHE A 28 -10.32 -8.03 4.74
CA PHE A 28 -9.32 -7.90 3.70
C PHE A 28 -8.62 -6.55 3.85
N GLU A 29 -7.30 -6.56 3.96
CA GLU A 29 -6.50 -5.36 4.25
C GLU A 29 -5.47 -5.10 3.15
N GLY A 30 -5.19 -3.82 2.94
CA GLY A 30 -4.21 -3.32 2.00
C GLY A 30 -4.20 -1.79 2.00
N TRP A 31 -3.07 -1.21 1.61
CA TRP A 31 -2.87 0.25 1.71
C TRP A 31 -3.51 1.04 0.55
N PHE A 32 -3.93 0.37 -0.53
CA PHE A 32 -4.50 0.99 -1.74
C PHE A 32 -5.85 0.39 -2.16
N LEU A 33 -6.59 -0.24 -1.23
CA LEU A 33 -7.86 -0.89 -1.59
C LEU A 33 -8.82 0.06 -2.32
N ARG A 34 -9.43 -0.39 -3.41
CA ARG A 34 -10.31 0.38 -4.32
C ARG A 34 -9.70 1.64 -4.94
N THR A 35 -8.39 1.81 -4.89
CA THR A 35 -7.73 2.96 -5.55
C THR A 35 -7.84 2.82 -7.06
N PRO A 36 -8.42 3.78 -7.80
CA PRO A 36 -8.55 3.70 -9.25
C PRO A 36 -7.24 4.12 -9.95
N PRO A 37 -7.01 3.69 -11.20
CA PRO A 37 -5.91 4.18 -12.00
C PRO A 37 -6.00 5.70 -12.20
N GLN A 38 -4.83 6.33 -12.39
CA GLN A 38 -4.69 7.69 -12.87
C GLN A 38 -4.89 7.75 -14.39
N SER A 39 -5.23 8.93 -14.89
CA SER A 39 -5.26 9.22 -16.33
C SER A 39 -3.85 9.33 -16.93
N GLU A 40 -3.72 9.11 -18.23
CA GLU A 40 -2.43 9.23 -18.94
C GLU A 40 -1.74 10.59 -18.74
N ALA A 41 -2.52 11.67 -18.67
CA ALA A 41 -1.99 13.01 -18.42
C ALA A 41 -1.31 13.12 -17.04
N GLU A 42 -1.88 12.47 -16.01
CA GLU A 42 -1.32 12.45 -14.65
C GLU A 42 -0.08 11.55 -14.53
N LEU A 43 0.16 10.68 -15.50
CA LEU A 43 1.34 9.83 -15.58
C LEU A 43 2.52 10.49 -16.32
N GLY A 44 2.30 11.62 -16.98
CA GLY A 44 3.33 12.31 -17.77
C GLY A 44 4.54 12.71 -16.92
N GLU A 45 4.30 13.39 -15.80
CA GLU A 45 5.37 13.92 -14.95
C GLU A 45 5.76 12.94 -13.83
N PRO A 46 7.06 12.75 -13.57
CA PRO A 46 7.53 11.98 -12.43
C PRO A 46 7.20 12.70 -11.11
N ILE A 47 6.77 11.96 -10.10
CA ILE A 47 6.39 12.57 -8.80
C ILE A 47 7.51 12.53 -7.76
N ASN A 48 8.56 11.76 -8.00
CA ASN A 48 9.68 11.60 -7.08
C ASN A 48 10.99 11.29 -7.82
N ALA A 49 12.08 11.14 -7.06
CA ALA A 49 13.40 10.91 -7.61
C ALA A 49 13.50 9.57 -8.35
N LEU A 50 12.91 8.50 -7.79
CA LEU A 50 12.86 7.20 -8.44
C LEU A 50 12.24 7.27 -9.84
N GLU A 51 11.06 7.88 -9.96
CA GLU A 51 10.42 7.96 -11.28
C GLU A 51 11.19 8.85 -12.25
N ARG A 52 11.78 9.94 -11.77
CA ARG A 52 12.53 10.87 -12.62
C ARG A 52 13.83 10.22 -13.13
N ASP A 53 14.56 9.57 -12.25
CA ASP A 53 15.94 9.14 -12.51
C ASP A 53 15.99 7.70 -13.07
N GLU A 54 14.97 6.88 -12.82
CA GLU A 54 14.95 5.44 -13.17
C GLU A 54 13.72 4.99 -13.98
N ASP A 55 12.70 5.84 -14.10
CA ASP A 55 11.53 5.61 -14.95
C ASP A 55 11.30 6.79 -15.90
N ALA A 56 12.37 7.30 -16.50
CA ALA A 56 12.35 8.46 -17.39
C ALA A 56 11.36 8.27 -18.56
N ASP A 57 11.28 7.06 -19.11
CA ASP A 57 10.34 6.68 -20.17
C ASP A 57 8.93 6.35 -19.65
N GLY A 58 8.69 6.44 -18.34
CA GLY A 58 7.41 6.21 -17.68
C GLY A 58 6.82 4.81 -17.85
N LEU A 59 7.63 3.83 -18.24
CA LEU A 59 7.21 2.46 -18.51
C LEU A 59 6.74 1.77 -17.22
N TRP A 60 7.47 1.93 -16.12
CA TRP A 60 7.15 1.30 -14.85
C TRP A 60 5.89 1.90 -14.22
N ARG A 61 5.78 3.24 -14.16
CA ARG A 61 4.60 3.88 -13.56
C ARG A 61 3.32 3.60 -14.37
N ARG A 62 3.41 3.55 -15.71
CA ARG A 62 2.29 3.13 -16.58
C ARG A 62 1.94 1.67 -16.35
N HIS A 63 2.92 0.78 -16.28
CA HIS A 63 2.66 -0.64 -15.99
C HIS A 63 1.92 -0.84 -14.66
N CYS A 64 2.37 -0.17 -13.59
CA CYS A 64 1.68 -0.21 -12.30
C CYS A 64 0.25 0.34 -12.38
N ASN A 65 0.05 1.45 -13.11
CA ASN A 65 -1.26 2.05 -13.31
C ASN A 65 -2.22 1.15 -14.11
N ASP A 66 -1.72 0.53 -15.18
CA ASP A 66 -2.48 -0.42 -16.01
C ASP A 66 -2.88 -1.66 -15.20
N ALA A 67 -1.97 -2.18 -14.37
CA ALA A 67 -2.28 -3.28 -13.48
C ALA A 67 -3.40 -2.88 -12.50
N LEU A 68 -3.36 -1.68 -11.93
CA LEU A 68 -4.40 -1.16 -11.04
C LEU A 68 -5.78 -1.10 -11.73
N GLY A 69 -5.82 -0.69 -13.00
CA GLY A 69 -7.04 -0.60 -13.79
C GLY A 69 -7.57 -1.93 -14.33
N ARG A 70 -6.69 -2.90 -14.60
CA ARG A 70 -7.05 -4.18 -15.25
C ARG A 70 -7.20 -5.33 -14.27
N ASP A 71 -6.27 -5.47 -13.32
CA ASP A 71 -6.07 -6.73 -12.58
C ASP A 71 -6.76 -6.71 -11.19
N TYR A 72 -7.05 -5.53 -10.65
CA TYR A 72 -7.67 -5.36 -9.32
C TYR A 72 -9.20 -5.15 -9.26
N PRO A 73 -9.91 -4.65 -10.31
CA PRO A 73 -11.36 -4.38 -10.22
C PRO A 73 -12.20 -5.54 -9.72
N ALA A 74 -11.91 -6.78 -10.15
CA ALA A 74 -12.65 -7.96 -9.69
C ALA A 74 -12.54 -8.19 -8.18
N ILE A 75 -11.43 -7.80 -7.55
CA ILE A 75 -11.26 -7.86 -6.09
C ILE A 75 -12.00 -6.70 -5.43
N TRP A 76 -11.96 -5.50 -6.03
CA TRP A 76 -12.67 -4.32 -5.52
C TRP A 76 -14.18 -4.52 -5.46
N GLU A 77 -14.76 -5.16 -6.47
CA GLU A 77 -16.18 -5.49 -6.56
C GLU A 77 -16.62 -6.51 -5.49
N ALA A 78 -15.69 -7.35 -5.00
CA ALA A 78 -15.96 -8.33 -3.96
C ALA A 78 -15.88 -7.76 -2.53
N ILE A 79 -15.44 -6.50 -2.36
CA ILE A 79 -15.40 -5.83 -1.06
C ILE A 79 -16.76 -5.17 -0.84
N ASP A 80 -17.49 -5.53 0.21
CA ASP A 80 -18.80 -4.93 0.51
C ASP A 80 -18.69 -3.53 1.11
N ARG A 81 -17.69 -3.32 1.98
CA ARG A 81 -17.46 -2.07 2.70
C ARG A 81 -15.98 -1.76 2.81
N LEU A 82 -15.62 -0.49 2.69
CA LEU A 82 -14.25 0.01 2.83
C LEU A 82 -14.15 0.97 4.01
N LEU A 83 -13.35 0.58 5.01
CA LEU A 83 -12.86 1.47 6.05
C LEU A 83 -11.47 1.97 5.65
N TRP A 84 -11.28 3.29 5.59
CA TRP A 84 -10.01 3.91 5.31
C TRP A 84 -9.38 4.51 6.57
N LEU A 85 -8.13 4.14 6.86
CA LEU A 85 -7.32 4.78 7.88
C LEU A 85 -6.51 5.91 7.24
N ARG A 86 -6.99 7.14 7.36
CA ARG A 86 -6.39 8.33 6.75
C ARG A 86 -5.35 8.94 7.66
N GLY A 87 -4.07 8.79 7.33
CA GLY A 87 -2.97 9.48 8.02
C GLY A 87 -2.92 11.00 7.76
N PRO A 88 -1.82 11.68 8.11
CA PRO A 88 -1.64 13.12 7.87
C PRO A 88 -1.11 13.48 6.46
N GLY A 89 -0.44 12.55 5.78
CA GLY A 89 0.03 12.70 4.40
C GLY A 89 0.96 11.56 4.00
N PHE A 90 1.29 11.45 2.72
CA PHE A 90 2.37 10.57 2.29
C PHE A 90 3.72 10.96 2.92
N ASP A 91 3.91 12.26 3.20
CA ASP A 91 5.16 12.78 3.77
C ASP A 91 5.46 12.24 5.18
N ALA A 92 4.46 11.69 5.89
CA ALA A 92 4.67 11.00 7.17
C ALA A 92 5.11 9.52 7.01
N VAL A 93 4.90 8.92 5.83
CA VAL A 93 5.20 7.51 5.56
C VAL A 93 6.69 7.17 5.72
N PRO A 94 7.67 7.98 5.26
CA PRO A 94 9.09 7.69 5.50
C PRO A 94 9.41 7.55 6.99
N GLU A 95 8.89 8.45 7.81
CA GLU A 95 9.12 8.42 9.26
C GLU A 95 8.44 7.23 9.91
N TRP A 96 7.19 6.93 9.53
CA TRP A 96 6.50 5.74 10.04
C TRP A 96 7.19 4.44 9.65
N ARG A 97 7.66 4.33 8.40
CA ARG A 97 8.40 3.17 7.91
C ARG A 97 9.73 3.00 8.62
N TRP A 98 10.41 4.09 8.94
CA TRP A 98 11.65 4.09 9.72
C TRP A 98 11.44 3.64 11.16
N GLN A 99 10.39 4.12 11.82
CA GLN A 99 10.03 3.66 13.17
C GLN A 99 9.71 2.17 13.18
N GLN A 100 9.02 1.68 12.16
CA GLN A 100 8.77 0.25 11.98
C GLN A 100 10.07 -0.53 11.80
N GLU A 101 10.99 -0.08 10.93
CA GLU A 101 12.26 -0.75 10.69
C GLU A 101 13.11 -0.85 11.96
N GLN A 102 13.20 0.24 12.72
CA GLN A 102 13.88 0.24 14.03
C GLN A 102 13.22 -0.72 15.03
N SER A 103 11.89 -0.78 15.06
CA SER A 103 11.17 -1.71 15.94
C SER A 103 11.48 -3.17 15.59
N LEU A 104 11.48 -3.49 14.30
CA LEU A 104 11.81 -4.83 13.79
C LEU A 104 13.25 -5.21 14.13
N GLN A 105 14.22 -4.31 13.94
CA GLN A 105 15.61 -4.55 14.32
C GLN A 105 15.79 -4.80 15.83
N ARG A 106 15.02 -4.10 16.68
CA ARG A 106 15.07 -4.34 18.13
C ARG A 106 14.47 -5.70 18.51
N SER A 107 13.43 -6.15 17.79
CA SER A 107 12.78 -7.43 18.03
C SER A 107 13.58 -8.64 17.54
N ASP A 108 14.41 -8.44 16.50
CA ASP A 108 15.27 -9.46 15.93
C ASP A 108 16.62 -8.84 15.52
N PRO A 109 17.62 -8.86 16.43
CA PRO A 109 18.93 -8.28 16.15
C PRO A 109 19.70 -8.97 15.00
N ALA A 110 19.34 -10.19 14.62
CA ALA A 110 19.98 -10.91 13.51
C ALA A 110 19.43 -10.49 12.14
N ARG A 111 18.28 -9.80 12.10
CA ARG A 111 17.72 -9.20 10.90
C ARG A 111 18.66 -8.12 10.35
N THR A 112 18.75 -8.03 9.03
CA THR A 112 19.37 -6.90 8.35
C THR A 112 18.32 -5.81 8.12
N ALA A 113 18.39 -4.73 8.89
CA ALA A 113 17.53 -3.57 8.67
C ALA A 113 17.99 -2.72 7.48
N MET A 114 17.01 -2.09 6.81
CA MET A 114 17.28 -0.97 5.93
C MET A 114 17.86 0.21 6.72
N THR A 115 18.83 0.89 6.13
CA THR A 115 19.28 2.23 6.55
C THR A 115 18.21 3.28 6.28
N ARG A 116 18.33 4.46 6.90
CA ARG A 116 17.38 5.56 6.67
C ARG A 116 17.28 5.98 5.19
N PRO A 117 18.39 6.16 4.43
CA PRO A 117 18.30 6.43 2.99
C PRO A 117 17.64 5.30 2.19
N GLN A 118 17.84 4.03 2.58
CA GLN A 118 17.16 2.90 1.95
C GLN A 118 15.65 2.93 2.21
N VAL A 119 15.21 3.32 3.41
CA VAL A 119 13.78 3.53 3.70
C VAL A 119 13.20 4.66 2.85
N GLU A 120 13.87 5.80 2.76
CA GLU A 120 13.43 6.95 1.97
C GLU A 120 13.32 6.64 0.49
N ARG A 121 14.23 5.80 -0.04
CA ARG A 121 14.14 5.27 -1.40
C ARG A 121 13.03 4.21 -1.54
N PHE A 122 12.90 3.32 -0.57
CA PHE A 122 11.90 2.24 -0.59
C PHE A 122 10.48 2.81 -0.72
N VAL A 123 10.12 3.80 0.10
CA VAL A 123 8.76 4.37 0.10
C VAL A 123 8.37 5.03 -1.22
N GLN A 124 9.34 5.53 -2.01
CA GLN A 124 9.07 6.15 -3.32
C GLN A 124 8.38 5.19 -4.31
N HIS A 125 8.60 3.88 -4.18
CA HIS A 125 7.92 2.87 -5.02
C HIS A 125 6.40 2.83 -4.78
N PHE A 126 5.94 3.32 -3.63
CA PHE A 126 4.53 3.27 -3.21
C PHE A 126 3.85 4.64 -3.34
N GLU A 127 4.62 5.70 -3.58
CA GLU A 127 4.17 7.08 -3.45
C GLU A 127 3.02 7.42 -4.39
N ARG A 128 3.11 7.02 -5.67
CA ARG A 128 2.13 7.38 -6.69
C ARG A 128 0.74 6.87 -6.34
N VAL A 129 0.64 5.57 -6.13
CA VAL A 129 -0.61 4.93 -5.75
C VAL A 129 -1.07 5.41 -4.37
N SER A 130 -0.16 5.77 -3.45
CA SER A 130 -0.54 6.26 -2.12
C SER A 130 -1.18 7.64 -2.21
N ARG A 131 -0.58 8.54 -3.00
CA ARG A 131 -1.13 9.86 -3.27
C ARG A 131 -2.44 9.76 -4.05
N GLN A 132 -2.57 8.79 -4.96
CA GLN A 132 -3.81 8.51 -5.66
C GLN A 132 -4.91 8.06 -4.70
N ALA A 133 -4.63 7.10 -3.82
CA ALA A 133 -5.54 6.66 -2.78
C ALA A 133 -5.99 7.85 -1.91
N TRP A 134 -5.04 8.71 -1.52
CA TRP A 134 -5.35 9.92 -0.75
C TRP A 134 -6.35 10.85 -1.44
N ARG A 135 -6.24 10.97 -2.76
CA ARG A 135 -7.06 11.85 -3.58
C ARG A 135 -8.46 11.27 -3.79
N THR A 136 -8.58 9.95 -3.95
CA THR A 136 -9.81 9.31 -4.41
C THR A 136 -10.61 8.64 -3.29
N LEU A 137 -9.95 8.10 -2.26
CA LEU A 137 -10.62 7.38 -1.17
C LEU A 137 -11.61 8.22 -0.36
N PRO A 138 -11.46 9.56 -0.18
CA PRO A 138 -12.52 10.36 0.45
C PRO A 138 -13.89 10.23 -0.23
N GLY A 139 -13.93 9.94 -1.53
CA GLY A 139 -15.18 9.74 -2.29
C GLY A 139 -15.56 8.27 -2.52
N ILE A 140 -14.78 7.32 -2.00
CA ILE A 140 -14.95 5.87 -2.25
C ILE A 140 -15.14 5.07 -0.96
N ALA A 141 -14.46 5.48 0.12
CA ALA A 141 -14.55 4.78 1.40
C ALA A 141 -15.92 4.99 2.04
N ASP A 142 -16.47 3.92 2.63
CA ASP A 142 -17.73 3.97 3.38
C ASP A 142 -17.52 4.64 4.76
N TRP A 143 -16.32 4.49 5.31
CA TRP A 143 -15.91 5.10 6.57
C TRP A 143 -14.45 5.53 6.51
N THR A 144 -14.15 6.65 7.17
CA THR A 144 -12.80 7.16 7.33
C THR A 144 -12.51 7.39 8.80
N VAL A 145 -11.40 6.82 9.29
CA VAL A 145 -10.80 7.17 10.58
C VAL A 145 -9.60 8.05 10.29
N GLU A 146 -9.62 9.28 10.79
CA GLU A 146 -8.48 10.20 10.66
C GLU A 146 -7.45 9.91 11.75
N LEU A 147 -6.17 9.89 11.38
CA LEU A 147 -5.05 9.61 12.26
C LEU A 147 -4.07 10.79 12.26
N ASP A 148 -3.62 11.18 13.46
CA ASP A 148 -2.50 12.13 13.61
C ASP A 148 -1.14 11.49 13.27
N ALA A 149 -0.07 12.30 13.32
CA ALA A 149 1.30 11.83 13.09
C ALA A 149 1.77 10.78 14.12
N GLN A 150 1.11 10.69 15.27
CA GLN A 150 1.34 9.69 16.32
C GLN A 150 0.44 8.45 16.17
N ARG A 151 -0.31 8.35 15.07
CA ARG A 151 -1.24 7.27 14.72
C ARG A 151 -2.44 7.16 15.68
N ARG A 152 -2.81 8.27 16.33
CA ARG A 152 -3.99 8.32 17.19
C ARG A 152 -5.20 8.76 16.39
N PRO A 153 -6.38 8.14 16.60
CA PRO A 153 -7.61 8.60 15.99
C PRO A 153 -7.95 10.03 16.41
N THR A 154 -8.19 10.90 15.44
CA THR A 154 -8.61 12.30 15.64
C THR A 154 -10.02 12.58 15.16
N GLY A 155 -10.59 11.70 14.33
CA GLY A 155 -11.92 11.85 13.77
C GLY A 155 -12.45 10.57 13.15
N PHE A 156 -13.76 10.53 12.93
CA PHE A 156 -14.48 9.48 12.23
C PHE A 156 -15.59 10.11 11.39
N SER A 157 -15.66 9.74 10.10
CA SER A 157 -16.66 10.23 9.15
C SER A 157 -17.10 9.14 8.20
#